data_AF-A0A940KQP5-F1
#
_entry.id   AF-A0A940KQP5-F1
#
_cell.length_a   1.000
_cell.length_b   1.000
_cell.length_c   1.000
_cell.angle_alpha   90.00
_cell.angle_beta   90.00
_cell.angle_gamma   90.00
#
_symmetry.space_group_name_H-M   'P 1'
#
loop_
_entity.id
_entity.type
_entity.pdbx_description
1 polymer ?
#
loop_
_entity_poly.entity_id
_entity_poly.type
_entity_poly.pdbx_seq_one_letter_code
_entity_poly.pdbx_strand_id
1 'polypeptide(L)'
;EFVVVSLYVDEKNKLPLPEQTVVTLANGTEKSIITVGDKWATFQTENFNATSQPQYAIITPDQVALTKTKFYTPDAEEFAKWLECGLEAFRKQSP
;
A
#
# COMPACT_ATOMS: atom_id res chain seq x y z
N GLU A 1 -12.73 -2.57 13.93
CA GLU A 1 -11.77 -3.68 13.78
C GLU A 1 -10.96 -3.43 12.52
N PHE A 2 -9.71 -3.88 12.48
CA PHE A 2 -8.86 -3.81 11.31
C PHE A 2 -8.47 -5.21 10.84
N VAL A 3 -8.43 -5.41 9.53
CA VAL A 3 -7.74 -6.54 8.90
C VAL A 3 -6.40 -6.03 8.41
N VAL A 4 -5.31 -6.66 8.85
CA VAL A 4 -3.96 -6.29 8.44
C VAL A 4 -3.53 -7.15 7.26
N VAL A 5 -3.11 -6.51 6.18
CA VAL A 5 -2.57 -7.17 4.99
C VAL A 5 -1.13 -6.70 4.80
N SER A 6 -0.21 -7.66 4.66
CA SER A 6 1.21 -7.37 4.44
C SER A 6 1.57 -7.56 2.97
N LEU A 7 2.17 -6.54 2.36
CA LEU A 7 2.70 -6.59 1.00
C LEU A 7 4.22 -6.53 1.04
N TYR A 8 4.89 -7.54 0.50
CA TYR A 8 6.35 -7.64 0.47
C TYR A 8 6.87 -7.09 -0.85
N VAL A 9 7.62 -5.98 -0.81
CA VAL A 9 8.11 -5.28 -2.00
C VAL A 9 9.48 -5.75 -2.48
N ASP A 10 10.16 -6.60 -1.70
CA ASP A 10 11.46 -7.21 -2.01
C ASP A 10 11.38 -8.73 -2.22
N GLU A 11 10.16 -9.29 -2.25
CA GLU A 11 9.92 -10.70 -2.50
C GLU A 11 10.33 -11.10 -3.92
N LYS A 12 11.22 -12.10 -4.03
CA LYS A 12 11.84 -12.54 -5.27
C LYS A 12 11.07 -13.66 -5.97
N ASN A 13 10.04 -14.21 -5.34
CA ASN A 13 9.17 -15.20 -5.95
C ASN A 13 8.55 -14.65 -7.24
N LYS A 14 8.69 -15.41 -8.34
CA LYS A 14 8.12 -15.06 -9.64
C LYS A 14 6.60 -15.20 -9.60
N LEU A 15 5.91 -14.27 -10.23
CA LEU A 15 4.48 -14.39 -10.51
C LEU A 15 4.22 -15.50 -11.53
N PRO A 16 3.03 -16.09 -11.56
CA PRO A 16 2.59 -16.94 -12.68
C PRO A 16 2.76 -16.21 -14.01
N LEU A 17 3.14 -16.93 -15.07
CA LEU A 17 3.37 -16.33 -16.41
C LEU A 17 2.20 -15.44 -16.90
N PRO A 18 0.91 -15.78 -16.68
CA PRO A 18 -0.21 -14.92 -17.09
C PRO A 18 -0.31 -13.58 -16.33
N GLU A 19 0.34 -13.45 -15.17
CA GLU A 19 0.35 -12.23 -14.35
C GLU A 19 1.60 -11.36 -14.60
N GLN A 20 2.59 -11.88 -15.34
CA GLN A 20 3.78 -11.11 -15.68
C GLN A 20 3.47 -10.14 -16.81
N THR A 21 3.85 -8.87 -16.65
CA THR A 21 3.55 -7.81 -17.63
C THR A 21 4.60 -6.71 -17.60
N VAL A 22 4.57 -5.83 -18.60
CA VAL A 22 5.24 -4.52 -18.56
C VAL A 22 4.17 -3.45 -18.36
N VAL A 23 4.43 -2.50 -17.46
CA VAL A 23 3.56 -1.35 -17.21
C VAL A 23 4.32 -0.06 -17.46
N THR A 24 3.64 0.95 -17.99
CA THR A 24 4.18 2.31 -18.06
C THR A 24 3.79 3.06 -16.78
N LEU A 25 4.78 3.51 -16.04
CA LEU A 25 4.60 4.28 -14.80
C LEU A 25 4.14 5.71 -15.10
N ALA A 26 3.62 6.41 -14.10
CA ALA A 26 3.18 7.81 -14.23
C ALA A 26 4.28 8.76 -14.74
N ASN A 27 5.56 8.43 -14.51
CA ASN A 27 6.70 9.20 -15.02
C ASN A 27 7.12 8.83 -16.47
N GLY A 28 6.37 7.95 -17.14
CA GLY A 28 6.65 7.51 -18.51
C GLY A 28 7.68 6.37 -18.63
N THR A 29 8.27 5.92 -17.52
CA THR A 29 9.21 4.80 -17.52
C THR A 29 8.47 3.47 -17.66
N GLU A 30 8.97 2.57 -18.50
CA GLU A 30 8.49 1.19 -18.55
C GLU A 30 9.10 0.35 -17.42
N LYS A 31 8.26 -0.43 -16.74
CA LYS A 31 8.68 -1.34 -15.67
C LYS A 31 8.12 -2.75 -15.90
N SER A 32 9.01 -3.73 -15.86
CA SER A 32 8.62 -5.14 -15.87
C SER A 32 8.14 -5.58 -14.49
N ILE A 33 7.00 -6.26 -14.44
CA ILE A 33 6.40 -6.87 -13.26
C ILE A 33 6.56 -8.38 -13.39
N ILE A 34 7.61 -8.93 -12.77
CA ILE A 34 7.96 -10.36 -12.91
C ILE A 34 7.80 -11.08 -11.57
N THR A 35 8.13 -10.39 -10.48
CA THR A 35 8.08 -10.92 -9.12
C THR A 35 6.95 -10.32 -8.29
N VAL A 36 6.61 -10.98 -7.18
CA VAL A 36 5.68 -10.45 -6.18
C VAL A 36 6.18 -9.11 -5.65
N GLY A 37 7.49 -8.98 -5.42
CA GLY A 37 8.14 -7.72 -5.03
C GLY A 37 7.94 -6.62 -6.07
N ASP A 38 8.17 -6.90 -7.37
CA ASP A 38 7.95 -5.91 -8.44
C ASP A 38 6.52 -5.38 -8.44
N LYS A 39 5.53 -6.26 -8.27
CA LYS A 39 4.11 -5.92 -8.23
C LYS A 39 3.81 -4.95 -7.10
N TRP A 40 4.23 -5.29 -5.88
CA TRP A 40 3.91 -4.47 -4.71
C TRP A 40 4.76 -3.21 -4.59
N ALA A 41 6.04 -3.25 -4.98
CA ALA A 41 6.89 -2.07 -5.08
C ALA A 41 6.33 -1.05 -6.09
N THR A 42 5.81 -1.54 -7.21
CA THR A 42 5.18 -0.67 -8.23
C THR A 42 3.87 -0.08 -7.72
N PHE A 43 3.01 -0.91 -7.11
CA PHE A 43 1.78 -0.44 -6.49
C PHE A 43 2.05 0.66 -5.44
N GLN A 44 3.06 0.46 -4.58
CA GLN A 44 3.46 1.41 -3.55
C GLN A 44 3.88 2.76 -4.14
N THR A 45 4.75 2.74 -5.16
CA THR A 45 5.22 3.95 -5.83
C THR A 45 4.09 4.68 -6.54
N GLU A 46 3.27 3.99 -7.33
CA GLU A 46 2.26 4.64 -8.17
C GLU A 46 1.09 5.22 -7.34
N ASN A 47 0.71 4.57 -6.24
CA ASN A 47 -0.44 5.01 -5.44
C ASN A 47 -0.06 5.94 -4.28
N PHE A 48 1.16 5.81 -3.74
CA PHE A 48 1.56 6.55 -2.54
C PHE A 48 2.84 7.36 -2.70
N ASN A 49 3.45 7.35 -3.89
CA ASN A 49 4.73 8.01 -4.18
C ASN A 49 5.81 7.68 -3.13
N ALA A 50 5.86 6.42 -2.71
CA ALA A 50 6.69 5.94 -1.63
C ALA A 50 7.58 4.78 -2.07
N THR A 51 8.82 4.81 -1.60
CA THR A 51 9.85 3.81 -1.90
C THR A 51 10.49 3.22 -0.63
N SER A 52 10.13 3.76 0.53
CA SER A 52 10.68 3.38 1.83
C SER A 52 9.77 2.42 2.58
N GLN A 53 10.37 1.57 3.40
CA GLN A 53 9.70 0.62 4.27
C GLN A 53 10.09 0.86 5.75
N PRO A 54 9.24 0.48 6.72
CA PRO A 54 7.84 0.06 6.55
C PRO A 54 6.93 1.23 6.20
N GLN A 55 5.88 0.96 5.41
CA GLN A 55 4.79 1.89 5.13
C GLN A 55 3.45 1.23 5.44
N TYR A 56 2.54 1.99 6.05
CA TYR A 56 1.18 1.59 6.41
C TYR A 56 0.17 2.50 5.71
N ALA A 57 -0.92 1.92 5.23
CA ALA A 57 -2.04 2.62 4.63
C ALA A 57 -3.34 2.06 5.23
N ILE A 58 -4.33 2.94 5.47
CA ILE A 58 -5.69 2.53 5.84
C ILE A 58 -6.58 2.76 4.64
N ILE A 59 -7.19 1.69 4.16
CA ILE A 59 -8.09 1.70 3.00
C ILE A 59 -9.43 1.04 3.33
N THR A 60 -10.47 1.42 2.61
CA THR A 60 -11.76 0.70 2.63
C THR A 60 -11.68 -0.60 1.82
N PRO A 61 -12.64 -1.53 1.99
CA PRO A 61 -12.78 -2.70 1.10
C PRO A 61 -12.96 -2.32 -0.38
N ASP A 62 -13.52 -1.13 -0.65
CA ASP A 62 -13.70 -0.56 -1.98
C ASP A 62 -12.45 0.19 -2.49
N GLN A 63 -11.28 -0.07 -1.89
CA GLN A 63 -9.98 0.43 -2.32
C GLN A 63 -9.82 1.96 -2.20
N VAL A 64 -10.58 2.59 -1.32
CA VAL A 64 -10.49 4.04 -1.07
C VAL A 64 -9.56 4.30 0.11
N ALA A 65 -8.54 5.14 -0.07
CA ALA A 65 -7.68 5.57 1.02
C ALA A 65 -8.42 6.47 2.01
N LEU A 66 -8.34 6.15 3.30
CA LEU A 66 -9.03 6.89 4.37
C LEU A 66 -8.13 7.94 5.04
N THR A 67 -6.82 7.73 5.02
CA THR A 67 -5.83 8.60 5.64
C THR A 67 -4.61 8.74 4.74
N LYS A 68 -3.73 9.70 5.07
CA LYS A 68 -2.36 9.65 4.56
C LYS A 68 -1.65 8.40 5.09
N THR A 69 -0.71 7.90 4.33
CA THR A 69 0.14 6.77 4.75
C THR A 69 1.01 7.16 5.93
N LYS A 70 1.39 6.16 6.73
CA LYS A 70 2.29 6.31 7.88
C LYS A 70 3.53 5.46 7.63
N PHE A 71 4.69 5.94 8.07
CA PHE A 71 5.93 5.16 8.03
C PHE A 71 6.24 4.62 9.44
N TYR A 72 7.46 4.12 9.62
CA TYR A 72 7.97 3.74 10.94
C TYR A 72 7.68 4.82 11.99
N THR A 73 6.87 4.46 12.98
CA THR A 73 6.44 5.34 14.07
C THR A 73 6.67 4.58 15.37
N PRO A 74 7.75 4.87 16.13
CA PRO A 74 8.06 4.14 17.35
C PRO A 74 7.13 4.50 18.52
N ASP A 75 6.48 5.67 18.47
CA ASP A 75 5.52 6.09 19.48
C ASP A 75 4.16 5.39 19.27
N ALA A 76 3.77 4.57 20.25
CA ALA A 76 2.56 3.77 20.18
C ALA A 76 1.28 4.62 20.23
N GLU A 77 1.30 5.74 20.96
CA GLU A 77 0.14 6.61 21.11
C GLU A 77 -0.13 7.39 19.81
N GLU A 78 0.92 7.88 19.16
CA GLU A 78 0.87 8.51 17.86
C GLU A 78 0.32 7.55 16.79
N PHE A 79 0.76 6.30 16.80
CA PHE A 79 0.26 5.29 15.86
C PHE A 79 -1.21 4.93 16.15
N ALA A 80 -1.58 4.78 17.42
CA ALA A 80 -2.96 4.51 17.83
C ALA A 80 -3.92 5.63 17.38
N LYS A 81 -3.54 6.90 17.56
CA LYS A 81 -4.33 8.06 17.09
C LYS A 81 -4.54 8.04 15.57
N TRP A 82 -3.54 7.60 14.81
CA TRP A 82 -3.67 7.45 13.36
C TRP A 82 -4.67 6.34 12.98
N LEU A 83 -4.66 5.21 13.70
CA LEU A 83 -5.66 4.15 13.52
C LEU A 83 -7.08 4.64 13.86
N GLU A 84 -7.25 5.34 14.97
CA GLU A 84 -8.53 5.93 15.38
C GLU A 84 -9.07 6.89 14.32
N CYS A 85 -8.21 7.76 13.77
CA CYS A 85 -8.57 8.66 12.68
C CYS A 85 -9.11 7.89 11.45
N GLY A 86 -8.48 6.76 11.10
CA GLY A 86 -8.96 5.89 10.03
C GLY A 86 -10.33 5.27 10.31
N LEU A 87 -10.58 4.81 11.54
CA LEU A 87 -11.89 4.27 11.94
C LEU A 87 -12.99 5.34 11.89
N GLU A 88 -12.69 6.56 12.33
CA GLU A 88 -13.63 7.68 12.24
C GLU A 88 -13.93 8.05 10.79
N ALA A 89 -12.90 8.10 9.93
CA ALA A 89 -13.09 8.35 8.51
C ALA A 89 -13.97 7.28 7.85
N PHE A 90 -13.76 6.00 8.19
CA PHE A 90 -14.58 4.90 7.68
C PHE A 90 -16.06 5.01 8.10
N ARG A 91 -16.31 5.33 9.38
CA ARG A 91 -17.68 5.51 9.90
C ARG A 91 -18.41 6.67 9.22
N LYS A 92 -17.70 7.74 8.86
CA LYS A 92 -18.29 8.90 8.15
C LYS A 92 -18.64 8.60 6.69
N GLN A 93 -17.97 7.62 6.07
CA GLN A 93 -18.28 7.17 4.71
C GLN A 93 -19.40 6.12 4.66
N SER A 94 -19.67 5.46 5.79
CA SER A 94 -20.79 4.53 5.90
C SER A 94 -22.10 5.34 6.02
N PRO A 95 -23.10 5.12 5.14
CA PRO A 95 -24.39 5.81 5.23
C PRO A 95 -25.16 5.49 6.51
#